data_AF-A0A0F9Q7Z9-F1
#
_entry.id   AF-A0A0F9Q7Z9-F1
#
_cell.length_a   1.000
_cell.length_b   1.000
_cell.length_c   1.000
_cell.angle_alpha   90.00
_cell.angle_beta   90.00
_cell.angle_gamma   90.00
#
_symmetry.space_group_name_H-M   'P 1'
#
loop_
_entity.id
_entity.type
_entity.pdbx_description
1 polymer ?
#
loop_
_entity_poly.entity_id
_entity_poly.type
_entity_poly.pdbx_seq_one_letter_code
_entity_poly.pdbx_strand_id
1 'polypeptide(L)'
;MPYIKQEERTELDPIIDSLSEKFTHVGQLNYIITRICHNWILKFGKRYAHLNAVVGVLSCVTHEFNRIVIAPYEDEKIGENGPITELDMLSDWEAMCDRVEKRGLS
;
A
#
# COMPACT_ATOMS: atom_id res chain seq x y z
N MET A 1 0.58 5.25 8.56
CA MET A 1 0.59 6.62 7.98
C MET A 1 1.38 7.55 8.89
N PRO A 2 2.47 8.17 8.41
CA PRO A 2 3.41 8.91 9.25
C PRO A 2 2.81 10.16 9.93
N TYR A 3 1.62 10.60 9.51
CA TYR A 3 0.98 11.83 9.96
C TYR A 3 0.00 11.67 11.14
N ILE A 4 -0.35 10.45 11.56
CA ILE A 4 -1.13 10.24 12.80
C ILE A 4 -0.18 10.35 13.98
N LYS A 5 -0.50 11.22 14.95
CA LYS A 5 0.35 11.42 16.14
C LYS A 5 0.35 10.20 17.04
N GLN A 6 1.39 10.03 17.84
CA GLN A 6 1.58 8.81 18.61
C GLN A 6 0.56 8.63 19.73
N GLU A 7 0.03 9.74 20.24
CA GLU A 7 -1.05 9.76 21.22
C GLU A 7 -2.34 9.20 20.61
N GLU A 8 -2.65 9.58 19.36
CA GLU A 8 -3.82 9.06 18.64
C GLU A 8 -3.68 7.56 18.35
N ARG A 9 -2.46 7.07 18.08
CA ARG A 9 -2.21 5.64 17.87
C ARG A 9 -2.40 4.83 19.14
N THR A 10 -2.03 5.39 20.30
CA THR A 10 -2.15 4.70 21.60
C THR A 10 -3.60 4.30 21.92
N GLU A 11 -4.58 5.08 21.45
CA GLU A 11 -6.00 4.75 21.62
C GLU A 11 -6.52 3.78 20.55
N LEU A 12 -5.99 3.86 19.33
CA LEU A 12 -6.50 3.10 18.18
C LEU A 12 -5.87 1.71 18.04
N ASP A 13 -4.55 1.60 18.23
CA ASP A 13 -3.78 0.38 17.99
C ASP A 13 -4.34 -0.83 18.77
N PRO A 14 -4.65 -0.74 20.09
CA PRO A 14 -5.19 -1.89 20.81
C PRO A 14 -6.54 -2.40 20.27
N ILE A 15 -7.36 -1.50 19.74
CA ILE A 15 -8.67 -1.85 19.15
C ILE A 15 -8.46 -2.55 17.80
N ILE A 16 -7.51 -2.04 17.00
CA ILE A 16 -7.17 -2.59 15.69
C ILE A 16 -6.53 -3.98 15.85
N ASP A 17 -5.61 -4.13 16.79
CA ASP A 17 -4.93 -5.40 17.08
C ASP A 17 -5.95 -6.46 17.53
N SER A 18 -6.81 -6.11 18.49
CA SER A 18 -7.87 -7.02 18.96
C SER A 18 -8.88 -7.39 17.86
N LEU A 19 -9.16 -6.49 16.92
CA LEU A 19 -10.01 -6.79 15.77
C LEU A 19 -9.30 -7.73 14.78
N SER A 20 -7.99 -7.56 14.61
CA SER A 20 -7.17 -8.34 13.68
C SER A 20 -7.12 -9.82 14.04
N GLU A 21 -7.19 -10.16 15.32
CA GLU A 21 -7.27 -11.54 15.80
C GLU A 21 -8.59 -12.26 15.46
N LYS A 22 -9.63 -11.53 15.06
CA LYS A 22 -10.99 -12.07 14.88
C LYS A 22 -11.30 -12.56 13.48
N PHE A 23 -10.40 -12.37 12.52
CA PHE A 23 -10.61 -12.80 11.14
C PHE A 23 -9.41 -13.55 10.59
N THR A 24 -9.66 -14.47 9.66
CA THR A 24 -8.68 -15.46 9.20
C THR A 24 -8.53 -15.51 7.69
N HIS A 25 -9.37 -14.80 6.94
CA HIS A 25 -9.31 -14.83 5.48
C HIS A 25 -9.62 -13.47 4.84
N VAL A 26 -9.15 -13.31 3.60
CA VAL A 26 -9.21 -12.05 2.83
C VAL A 26 -10.64 -11.52 2.65
N GLY A 27 -11.63 -12.40 2.54
CA GLY A 27 -13.04 -12.02 2.48
C GLY A 27 -13.54 -11.29 3.73
N GLN A 28 -13.14 -11.72 4.93
CA GLN A 28 -13.49 -11.04 6.19
C GLN A 28 -12.78 -9.70 6.31
N LEU A 29 -11.50 -9.63 5.94
CA LEU A 29 -10.76 -8.37 5.92
C LEU A 29 -11.45 -7.34 5.00
N ASN A 30 -11.84 -7.75 3.79
CA ASN A 30 -12.59 -6.90 2.87
C ASN A 30 -13.93 -6.43 3.46
N TYR A 31 -14.68 -7.34 4.09
CA TYR A 31 -15.93 -7.00 4.78
C TYR A 31 -15.71 -5.96 5.89
N ILE A 32 -14.68 -6.13 6.73
CA ILE A 32 -14.36 -5.22 7.84
C ILE A 32 -14.03 -3.83 7.31
N ILE A 33 -13.14 -3.73 6.31
CA ILE A 33 -12.78 -2.44 5.69
C ILE A 33 -14.03 -1.78 5.10
N THR A 34 -14.87 -2.54 4.39
CA THR A 34 -16.15 -2.05 3.84
C THR A 34 -17.07 -1.51 4.93
N ARG A 35 -17.21 -2.22 6.05
CA ARG A 35 -18.02 -1.79 7.19
C ARG A 35 -17.48 -0.52 7.85
N ILE A 36 -16.16 -0.38 8.00
CA ILE A 36 -15.53 0.84 8.51
C ILE A 36 -15.88 2.04 7.61
N CYS A 37 -15.73 1.87 6.29
CA CYS A 37 -16.10 2.90 5.31
C CYS A 37 -17.59 3.27 5.38
N HIS A 38 -18.49 2.28 5.50
CA HIS A 38 -19.93 2.54 5.65
C HIS A 38 -20.24 3.29 6.93
N ASN A 39 -19.62 2.90 8.05
CA ASN A 39 -19.81 3.57 9.34
C ASN A 39 -19.35 5.03 9.29
N TRP A 40 -18.27 5.33 8.57
CA TRP A 40 -17.84 6.72 8.32
C TRP A 40 -18.93 7.52 7.60
N ILE A 41 -19.51 6.97 6.52
CA ILE A 41 -20.59 7.64 5.78
C ILE A 41 -21.86 7.79 6.62
N LEU A 42 -22.21 6.80 7.44
CA LEU A 42 -23.35 6.90 8.36
C LEU A 42 -23.12 7.97 9.45
N LYS A 43 -21.89 8.08 9.97
CA LYS A 43 -21.53 9.05 11.02
C LYS A 43 -21.48 10.48 10.51
N PHE A 44 -20.91 10.71 9.32
CA PHE A 44 -20.66 12.05 8.79
C PHE A 44 -21.64 12.47 7.68
N GLY A 45 -22.46 11.56 7.18
CA GLY A 45 -23.49 11.82 6.18
C GLY A 45 -23.07 11.49 4.74
N LYS A 46 -24.04 11.03 3.95
CA LYS A 46 -23.86 10.64 2.54
C LYS A 46 -23.85 11.88 1.63
N ARG A 47 -22.66 12.41 1.36
CA ARG A 47 -22.41 13.46 0.36
C ARG A 47 -21.19 13.15 -0.49
N TYR A 48 -21.15 13.69 -1.71
CA TYR A 48 -20.07 13.45 -2.66
C TYR A 48 -18.68 13.66 -2.06
N ALA A 49 -18.49 14.74 -1.30
CA ALA A 49 -17.22 15.05 -0.64
C ALA A 49 -16.75 13.91 0.29
N HIS A 50 -17.65 13.28 1.06
CA HIS A 50 -17.30 12.18 1.96
C HIS A 50 -17.05 10.87 1.20
N LEU A 51 -17.86 10.60 0.17
CA LEU A 51 -17.67 9.42 -0.69
C LEU A 51 -16.31 9.49 -1.39
N ASN A 52 -15.99 10.64 -1.99
CA ASN A 52 -14.71 10.89 -2.66
C ASN A 52 -13.54 10.83 -1.67
N ALA A 53 -13.70 11.37 -0.45
CA ALA A 53 -12.67 11.27 0.58
C ALA A 53 -12.37 9.82 0.98
N VAL A 54 -13.40 8.97 1.17
CA VAL A 54 -13.21 7.55 1.48
C VAL A 54 -12.46 6.83 0.37
N VAL A 55 -12.83 7.06 -0.90
CA VAL A 55 -12.11 6.48 -2.05
C VAL A 55 -10.66 6.94 -2.07
N GLY A 56 -10.40 8.23 -1.83
CA GLY A 56 -9.05 8.78 -1.74
C GLY A 56 -8.22 8.12 -0.64
N VAL A 57 -8.79 7.94 0.56
CA VAL A 57 -8.10 7.25 1.67
C VAL A 57 -7.75 5.81 1.29
N LEU A 58 -8.65 5.06 0.68
CA LEU A 58 -8.38 3.67 0.27
C LEU A 58 -7.26 3.60 -0.79
N SER A 59 -7.25 4.52 -1.76
CA SER A 59 -6.15 4.63 -2.72
C SER A 59 -4.82 4.93 -2.03
N CYS A 60 -4.79 5.89 -1.09
CA CYS A 60 -3.60 6.19 -0.31
C CYS A 60 -3.11 4.99 0.51
N VAL A 61 -4.01 4.20 1.12
CA VAL A 61 -3.66 2.97 1.84
C VAL A 61 -2.98 1.96 0.90
N THR A 62 -3.53 1.75 -0.30
CA THR A 62 -2.94 0.85 -1.30
C THR A 62 -1.54 1.32 -1.71
N HIS A 63 -1.37 2.61 -2.03
CA HIS A 63 -0.06 3.13 -2.43
C HIS A 63 0.97 3.05 -1.30
N GLU A 64 0.57 3.32 -0.06
CA GLU A 64 1.44 3.18 1.11
C GLU A 64 1.86 1.73 1.35
N PHE A 65 0.91 0.79 1.24
CA PHE A 65 1.18 -0.64 1.39
C PHE A 65 2.14 -1.14 0.31
N ASN A 66 1.95 -0.70 -0.94
CA ASN A 66 2.88 -1.01 -2.02
C ASN A 66 4.29 -0.50 -1.72
N ARG A 67 4.42 0.77 -1.32
CA ARG A 67 5.73 1.40 -1.10
C ARG A 67 6.48 0.84 0.10
N ILE A 68 5.79 0.59 1.21
CA ILE A 68 6.43 0.29 2.50
C ILE A 68 6.47 -1.21 2.80
N VAL A 69 5.56 -2.01 2.24
CA VAL A 69 5.46 -3.45 2.54
C VAL A 69 5.81 -4.29 1.32
N ILE A 70 5.17 -4.03 0.18
CA ILE A 70 5.37 -4.87 -1.03
C ILE A 70 6.75 -4.63 -1.63
N ALA A 71 7.14 -3.38 -1.89
CA ALA A 71 8.41 -3.10 -2.57
C ALA A 71 9.63 -3.68 -1.83
N PRO A 72 9.78 -3.51 -0.50
CA PRO A 72 10.90 -4.17 0.22
C PRO A 72 10.84 -5.71 0.17
N TYR A 73 9.63 -6.29 0.20
CA TYR A 73 9.47 -7.73 0.05
C TYR A 73 9.85 -8.21 -1.36
N GLU A 74 9.51 -7.44 -2.40
CA GLU A 74 9.90 -7.73 -3.78
C GLU A 74 11.41 -7.61 -3.96
N ASP A 75 12.05 -6.58 -3.38
CA ASP A 75 13.50 -6.42 -3.36
C ASP A 75 14.19 -7.64 -2.71
N GLU A 76 13.66 -8.12 -1.57
CA GLU A 76 14.12 -9.34 -0.91
C GLU A 76 14.01 -10.55 -1.85
N LYS A 77 12.86 -10.72 -2.53
CA LYS A 77 12.64 -11.84 -3.45
C LYS A 77 13.49 -11.78 -4.71
N ILE A 78 13.81 -10.59 -5.20
CA ILE A 78 14.78 -10.38 -6.29
C ILE A 78 16.18 -10.74 -5.81
N GLY A 79 16.55 -10.37 -4.58
CA GLY A 79 17.83 -10.78 -3.97
C GLY A 79 17.97 -12.29 -3.82
N GLU A 80 16.88 -12.99 -3.46
CA GLU A 80 16.86 -14.45 -3.29
C GLU A 80 16.82 -15.24 -4.60
N ASN A 81 15.97 -14.83 -5.54
CA ASN A 81 15.67 -15.62 -6.75
C ASN A 81 16.32 -15.06 -8.02
N GLY A 82 16.97 -13.91 -7.91
CA GLY A 82 17.44 -13.12 -9.05
C GLY A 82 16.34 -12.25 -9.66
N PRO A 83 16.74 -11.24 -10.45
CA PRO A 83 15.80 -10.43 -11.24
C PRO A 83 15.14 -11.29 -12.32
N ILE A 84 13.96 -10.89 -12.78
CA ILE A 84 13.30 -11.52 -13.94
C ILE A 84 14.07 -11.11 -15.21
N THR A 85 14.39 -9.83 -15.33
CA THR A 85 15.14 -9.27 -16.46
C THR A 85 16.11 -8.17 -16.02
N GLU A 86 16.93 -7.67 -16.95
CA GLU A 86 17.79 -6.50 -16.70
C GLU A 86 17.00 -5.27 -16.22
N LEU A 87 15.69 -5.17 -16.53
CA LEU A 87 14.83 -4.06 -16.11
C LEU A 87 14.67 -3.98 -14.58
N ASP A 88 14.70 -5.11 -13.88
CA ASP A 88 14.51 -5.15 -12.42
C ASP A 88 15.80 -4.77 -11.66
N MET A 89 16.94 -4.72 -12.37
CA MET A 89 18.27 -4.45 -11.81
C MET A 89 18.67 -2.98 -11.88
N LEU A 90 17.83 -2.13 -12.49
CA LEU A 90 18.21 -0.78 -12.88
C LEU A 90 17.49 0.24 -12.01
N SER A 91 18.05 0.51 -10.82
CA SER A 91 17.73 1.71 -10.06
C SER A 91 18.32 2.99 -10.69
N ASP A 92 19.33 2.85 -11.55
CA ASP A 92 19.98 3.95 -12.29
C ASP A 92 19.58 3.95 -13.77
N TRP A 93 18.57 4.75 -14.08
CA TRP A 93 18.07 4.99 -15.45
C TRP A 93 19.17 5.48 -16.40
N GLU A 94 20.11 6.32 -15.92
CA GLU A 94 21.22 6.85 -16.72
C GLU A 94 22.19 5.75 -17.16
N ALA A 95 22.49 4.79 -16.27
CA ALA A 95 23.36 3.65 -16.59
C ALA A 95 22.70 2.66 -17.57
N MET A 96 21.36 2.68 -17.69
CA MET A 96 20.62 1.91 -18.69
C MET A 96 20.70 2.56 -20.07
N CYS A 97 20.42 3.87 -20.16
CA CYS A 97 20.50 4.62 -21.42
C CYS A 97 21.89 4.45 -22.08
N ASP A 98 22.96 4.57 -21.29
CA ASP A 98 24.34 4.37 -21.74
C ASP A 98 24.61 2.95 -22.29
N ARG A 99 23.96 1.93 -21.72
CA ARG A 99 24.11 0.53 -22.17
C ARG A 99 23.27 0.23 -23.42
N VAL A 100 22.09 0.81 -23.52
CA VAL A 100 21.22 0.67 -24.70
C VAL A 100 21.86 1.34 -25.91
N GLU A 101 22.42 2.54 -25.76
CA GLU A 101 23.18 3.20 -26.82
C GLU A 101 24.41 2.39 -27.24
N LYS A 102 25.13 1.79 -26.28
CA LYS A 102 26.30 0.93 -26.56
C LYS A 102 25.96 -0.42 -27.18
N ARG A 103 24.72 -0.91 -27.04
CA ARG A 103 24.26 -2.17 -27.64
C ARG A 103 23.76 -2.02 -29.08
N GLY A 104 23.76 -0.82 -29.66
CA GLY A 104 23.62 -0.63 -31.11
C GLY A 104 22.34 -1.19 -31.70
N LEU A 105 21.20 -1.00 -31.03
CA LEU A 105 19.89 -1.17 -31.70
C LEU A 105 19.61 0.09 -32.52
N SER A 106 20.17 0.09 -33.74
CA SER A 106 19.68 0.89 -34.87
C SER A 106 18.41 0.27 -35.45
#